data_AF-A0A969T950-F1
#
_entry.id   AF-A0A969T950-F1
#
_cell.length_a   1.000
_cell.length_b   1.000
_cell.length_c   1.000
_cell.angle_alpha   90.00
_cell.angle_beta   90.00
_cell.angle_gamma   90.00
#
_symmetry.space_group_name_H-M   'P 1'
#
loop_
_entity.id
_entity.type
_entity.pdbx_description
1 polymer ?
#
loop_
_entity_poly.entity_id
_entity_poly.type
_entity_poly.pdbx_seq_one_letter_code
_entity_poly.pdbx_strand_id
1 'polypeptide(L)'
;MILGLPKRVLQFVPYNPIWKQLFEEEKEQLQAAVGNDILDLQHIGSTSIPGIIAKPILDIGIAVNNFEAAAVCIKTIRKNRIYL
;
A
#
# COMPACT_ATOMS: atom_id res chain seq x y z
N MET A 1 -5.58 13.57 -8.64
CA MET A 1 -5.82 13.47 -7.18
C MET A 1 -4.47 13.26 -6.52
N ILE A 2 -4.20 13.91 -5.39
CA ILE A 2 -2.96 13.70 -4.62
C ILE A 2 -3.25 12.61 -3.59
N LEU A 3 -2.46 11.53 -3.58
CA LEU A 3 -2.47 10.54 -2.50
C LEU A 3 -1.77 11.10 -1.26
N GLY A 4 -2.18 10.61 -0.10
CA GLY A 4 -1.67 11.03 1.20
C GLY A 4 -2.41 12.24 1.76
N LEU A 5 -2.24 12.43 3.07
CA LEU A 5 -2.73 13.59 3.80
C LEU A 5 -1.63 14.09 4.74
N PRO A 6 -1.52 15.41 4.95
CA PRO A 6 -0.66 15.94 6.00
C PRO A 6 -1.05 15.36 7.37
N LYS A 7 -0.06 15.25 8.27
CA LYS A 7 -0.33 14.81 9.65
C LYS A 7 -1.42 15.67 10.28
N ARG A 8 -2.36 15.02 10.99
CA ARG A 8 -3.51 15.64 11.68
C ARG A 8 -4.56 16.26 10.76
N VAL A 9 -4.52 16.02 9.45
CA VAL A 9 -5.60 16.37 8.53
C VAL A 9 -6.55 15.19 8.36
N LEU A 10 -7.86 15.45 8.49
CA LEU A 10 -8.91 14.49 8.24
C LEU A 10 -9.75 14.95 7.04
N GLN A 11 -9.49 14.36 5.88
CA GLN A 11 -10.23 14.63 4.66
C GLN A 11 -10.66 13.32 4.02
N PHE A 12 -11.91 13.29 3.59
CA PHE A 12 -12.48 12.19 2.82
C PHE A 12 -12.84 12.69 1.43
N VAL A 13 -12.70 11.80 0.44
CA VAL A 13 -13.01 12.08 -0.96
C VAL A 13 -13.88 10.96 -1.52
N PRO A 14 -14.72 11.23 -2.55
CA PRO A 14 -15.41 10.18 -3.27
C PRO A 14 -14.43 9.14 -3.83
N TYR A 15 -14.93 7.93 -4.05
CA TYR A 15 -14.14 6.87 -4.68
C TYR A 15 -13.48 7.35 -5.97
N ASN A 16 -12.20 7.05 -6.12
CA ASN A 16 -11.46 7.32 -7.34
C ASN A 16 -10.92 6.01 -7.94
N PRO A 17 -11.32 5.64 -9.17
CA PRO A 17 -10.83 4.44 -9.84
C PRO A 17 -9.30 4.37 -9.96
N ILE A 18 -8.61 5.53 -9.93
CA ILE A 18 -7.15 5.59 -9.98
C ILE A 18 -6.48 4.84 -8.81
N TRP A 19 -7.17 4.67 -7.68
CA TRP A 19 -6.61 3.93 -6.53
C TRP A 19 -6.24 2.49 -6.87
N LYS A 20 -7.00 1.85 -7.77
CA LYS A 20 -6.68 0.51 -8.25
C LYS A 20 -5.37 0.50 -9.04
N GLN A 21 -5.19 1.47 -9.94
CA GLN A 21 -3.97 1.58 -10.74
C GLN A 21 -2.76 1.87 -9.85
N LEU A 22 -2.88 2.83 -8.93
CA LEU A 22 -1.80 3.21 -8.01
C LEU A 22 -1.41 2.05 -7.08
N PHE A 23 -2.37 1.20 -6.69
CA PHE A 23 -2.06 -0.04 -5.98
C PHE A 23 -1.23 -1.00 -6.84
N GLU A 24 -1.58 -1.24 -8.11
CA GLU A 24 -0.81 -2.15 -8.97
C GLU A 24 0.62 -1.63 -9.21
N GLU A 25 0.77 -0.31 -9.43
CA GLU A 25 2.09 0.33 -9.55
C GLU A 25 2.95 0.15 -8.28
N GLU A 26 2.34 0.30 -7.10
CA GLU A 26 3.04 0.11 -5.83
C GLU A 26 3.34 -1.37 -5.54
N LYS A 27 2.42 -2.26 -5.93
CA LYS A 27 2.60 -3.72 -5.84
C LYS A 27 3.81 -4.17 -6.67
N GLU A 28 3.96 -3.66 -7.89
CA GLU A 28 5.13 -3.96 -8.73
C GLU A 28 6.43 -3.47 -8.08
N GLN A 29 6.45 -2.27 -7.50
CA GLN A 29 7.62 -1.74 -6.78
C GLN A 29 7.96 -2.57 -5.54
N LEU A 30 6.96 -2.96 -4.74
CA LEU A 30 7.14 -3.82 -3.58
C LEU A 30 7.69 -5.20 -3.97
N GLN A 31 7.12 -5.81 -5.02
CA GLN A 31 7.57 -7.09 -5.53
C GLN A 31 9.01 -7.02 -6.06
N ALA A 32 9.37 -5.96 -6.78
CA ALA A 32 10.73 -5.76 -7.29
C ALA A 32 11.74 -5.52 -6.17
N ALA A 33 11.36 -4.81 -5.10
CA ALA A 33 12.25 -4.46 -4.00
C ALA A 33 12.47 -5.62 -3.02
N VAL A 34 11.41 -6.35 -2.66
CA VAL A 34 11.45 -7.41 -1.63
C VAL A 34 11.62 -8.80 -2.24
N GLY A 35 11.09 -9.03 -3.44
CA GLY A 35 11.26 -10.30 -4.16
C GLY A 35 10.51 -11.47 -3.51
N ASN A 36 11.19 -12.61 -3.43
CA ASN A 36 10.58 -13.91 -3.14
C ASN A 36 10.11 -14.08 -1.68
N ASP A 37 10.43 -13.15 -0.78
CA ASP A 37 9.94 -13.18 0.60
C ASP A 37 8.45 -12.79 0.72
N ILE A 38 7.90 -12.18 -0.32
CA ILE A 38 6.47 -11.86 -0.43
C ILE A 38 5.70 -13.09 -0.93
N LEU A 39 4.72 -13.54 -0.15
CA LEU A 39 3.81 -14.62 -0.53
C LEU A 39 2.55 -14.10 -1.23
N ASP A 40 2.05 -12.93 -0.82
CA ASP A 40 0.87 -12.28 -1.40
C ASP A 40 0.87 -10.76 -1.13
N LEU A 41 0.23 -10.01 -2.02
CA LEU A 41 0.03 -8.56 -1.95
C LEU A 41 -1.41 -8.22 -2.30
N GLN A 42 -2.12 -7.58 -1.36
CA GLN A 42 -3.53 -7.23 -1.51
C GLN A 42 -3.80 -5.76 -1.23
N HIS A 43 -4.68 -5.16 -2.05
CA HIS A 43 -5.23 -3.85 -1.78
C HIS A 43 -6.31 -3.98 -0.71
N ILE A 44 -6.02 -3.47 0.49
CA ILE A 44 -6.94 -3.53 1.63
C ILE A 44 -7.43 -2.11 1.99
N GLY A 45 -8.28 -2.01 2.99
CA GLY A 45 -8.82 -0.73 3.44
C GLY A 45 -9.92 -0.16 2.53
N SER A 46 -10.39 1.06 2.84
CA SER A 46 -11.56 1.62 2.16
C SER A 46 -11.29 2.01 0.71
N THR A 47 -10.04 2.30 0.33
CA THR A 47 -9.67 2.68 -1.05
C THR A 47 -9.71 1.49 -2.01
N SER A 48 -9.77 0.24 -1.52
CA SER A 48 -9.92 -0.95 -2.36
C SER A 48 -11.37 -1.26 -2.73
N ILE A 49 -12.35 -0.55 -2.15
CA ILE A 49 -13.77 -0.82 -2.33
C ILE A 49 -14.40 0.23 -3.26
N PRO A 50 -14.81 -0.15 -4.49
CA PRO A 50 -15.48 0.76 -5.41
C PRO A 50 -16.73 1.41 -4.80
N GLY A 51 -16.86 2.73 -5.00
CA GLY A 51 -18.03 3.50 -4.59
C GLY A 51 -18.01 4.00 -3.13
N ILE A 52 -17.00 3.65 -2.32
CA ILE A 52 -16.88 4.13 -0.94
C ILE A 52 -16.13 5.46 -0.85
N ILE A 53 -16.63 6.35 0.00
CA ILE A 53 -15.94 7.58 0.41
C ILE A 53 -14.81 7.21 1.38
N ALA A 54 -13.58 7.60 1.08
CA ALA A 54 -12.40 7.19 1.83
C ALA A 54 -11.40 8.34 1.99
N LYS A 55 -10.44 8.18 2.91
CA LYS A 55 -9.22 9.00 2.88
C LYS A 55 -8.38 8.58 1.67
N PRO A 56 -7.73 9.48 0.95
CA PRO A 56 -6.92 9.14 -0.22
C PRO A 56 -5.57 8.53 0.20
N ILE A 57 -5.59 7.43 0.95
CA ILE A 57 -4.43 6.69 1.46
C ILE A 57 -4.60 5.23 1.03
N LEU A 58 -3.55 4.63 0.46
CA LEU A 58 -3.57 3.23 0.07
C LEU A 58 -3.11 2.37 1.25
N ASP A 59 -3.89 1.34 1.59
CA ASP A 59 -3.48 0.32 2.54
C ASP A 59 -3.13 -0.96 1.76
N ILE A 60 -1.91 -1.48 1.96
CA ILE A 60 -1.42 -2.68 1.28
C ILE A 60 -1.12 -3.75 2.32
N GLY A 61 -1.79 -4.90 2.21
CA GLY A 61 -1.49 -6.09 2.98
C GLY A 61 -0.39 -6.89 2.30
N ILE A 62 0.66 -7.23 3.05
CA ILE A 62 1.77 -8.07 2.59
C ILE A 62 1.77 -9.37 3.40
N ALA A 63 1.56 -10.51 2.75
CA ALA A 63 1.73 -11.81 3.38
C ALA A 63 3.18 -12.29 3.23
N VAL A 64 3.74 -12.80 4.32
CA VAL A 64 5.10 -13.37 4.40
C VAL A 64 5.07 -14.65 5.20
N ASN A 65 6.10 -15.48 5.06
CA ASN A 65 6.09 -16.83 5.63
C ASN A 65 6.16 -16.86 7.17
N ASN A 66 6.87 -15.91 7.78
CA ASN A 66 7.07 -15.83 9.23
C ASN A 66 7.49 -14.40 9.66
N PHE A 67 7.67 -14.20 10.97
CA PHE A 67 8.03 -12.90 11.54
C PHE A 67 9.44 -12.44 11.15
N GLU A 68 10.38 -13.36 10.95
CA GLU A 68 11.73 -13.06 10.51
C GLU A 68 11.73 -12.47 9.09
N ALA A 69 10.96 -13.08 8.18
CA ALA A 69 10.74 -12.57 6.83
C ALA A 69 10.03 -11.20 6.86
N ALA A 70 9.08 -10.99 7.78
CA ALA A 70 8.45 -9.68 7.98
C ALA A 70 9.50 -8.61 8.36
N ALA A 71 10.42 -8.93 9.27
CA ALA A 71 11.47 -7.99 9.69
C ALA A 71 12.43 -7.63 8.54
N VAL A 72 12.76 -8.59 7.67
CA VAL A 72 13.55 -8.33 6.44
C VAL A 72 12.76 -7.44 5.49
N CYS A 73 11.50 -7.77 5.21
CA CYS A 73 10.60 -7.00 4.36
C CYS A 73 10.50 -5.53 4.81
N ILE A 74 10.25 -5.29 6.10
CA ILE A 74 10.18 -3.94 6.68
C ILE A 74 11.49 -3.15 6.47
N LYS A 75 12.65 -3.79 6.67
CA LYS A 75 13.95 -3.14 6.47
C LYS A 75 14.15 -2.76 5.00
N THR A 76 13.82 -3.66 4.08
CA THR A 76 13.96 -3.46 2.64
C THR A 76 13.06 -2.33 2.14
N ILE A 77 11.78 -2.31 2.53
CA ILE A 77 10.83 -1.26 2.17
C ILE A 77 11.33 0.11 2.65
N ARG A 78 11.76 0.21 3.92
CA ARG A 78 12.30 1.46 4.49
C ARG A 78 13.55 1.95 3.77
N LYS A 79 14.45 1.05 3.37
CA LYS A 79 15.69 1.40 2.63
C LYS A 79 15.37 1.98 1.25
N ASN A 80 14.38 1.41 0.56
CA ASN A 80 13.97 1.85 -0.78
C ASN A 80 13.07 3.09 -0.76
N ARG A 81 12.80 3.68 0.42
CA ARG A 81 11.92 4.85 0.57
C ARG A 81 10.53 4.63 -0.04
N ILE A 82 10.07 3.39 -0.01
CA ILE A 82 8.71 3.02 -0.34
C ILE A 82 7.89 3.40 0.89
N TYR A 83 7.33 4.62 0.88
CA TYR A 83 6.55 5.18 1.99
C TYR A 83 5.07 4.98 1.68
N LEU A 84 4.47 3.99 2.35
CA LEU A 84 3.04 3.79 2.46
C LEU A 84 2.45 4.78 3.48
#